data_AF-A0A1G0CWM2-F1
#
_entry.id   AF-A0A1G0CWM2-F1
#
_cell.length_a   1.000
_cell.length_b   1.000
_cell.length_c   1.000
_cell.angle_alpha   90.00
_cell.angle_beta   90.00
_cell.angle_gamma   90.00
#
_symmetry.space_group_name_H-M   'P 1'
#
loop_
_entity.id
_entity.type
_entity.pdbx_description
1 polymer ?
#
loop_
_entity_poly.entity_id
_entity_poly.type
_entity_poly.pdbx_seq_one_letter_code
_entity_poly.pdbx_strand_id
1 'polypeptide(L)'
;MSTEFSYRSYKGSCQVSIEDQCLHGRIQDIDDLITYEGESVSELQTSFQVAVDEYLAHCQIIGKEPNKPYSGTFNVRVGAELHKAATQQARENNQSLNEFVRLAIEMLVNQWQGVEKTAVDLDIVSDNAPSTQWNKVINFSSLKKLERVTDFSVTDHVFSTEATSYNDSALSQAA
;
A
#
# COMPACT_ATOMS: atom_id res chain seq x y z
N MET A 1 29.65 18.71 7.18
CA MET A 1 30.60 17.61 6.93
C MET A 1 29.76 16.35 6.80
N SER A 2 29.77 15.67 5.65
CA SER A 2 29.04 14.41 5.48
C SER A 2 29.87 13.25 6.05
N THR A 3 29.21 12.38 6.81
CA THR A 3 29.80 11.19 7.45
C THR A 3 29.33 9.90 6.78
N GLU A 4 28.89 9.99 5.52
CA GLU A 4 28.22 8.92 4.80
C GLU A 4 28.87 8.68 3.43
N PHE A 5 28.97 7.42 3.04
CA PHE A 5 29.39 7.01 1.70
C PHE A 5 28.18 6.78 0.80
N SER A 6 28.38 6.91 -0.52
CA SER A 6 27.36 6.57 -1.51
C SER A 6 27.95 5.79 -2.67
N TYR A 7 27.30 4.70 -3.07
CA TYR A 7 27.69 3.86 -4.20
C TYR A 7 26.49 3.05 -4.70
N ARG A 8 26.26 3.02 -6.02
CA ARG A 8 25.12 2.31 -6.67
C ARG A 8 23.75 2.54 -6.00
N SER A 9 23.50 3.79 -5.59
CA SER A 9 22.29 4.20 -4.86
C SER A 9 22.14 3.67 -3.43
N TYR A 10 23.14 2.98 -2.88
CA TYR A 10 23.23 2.61 -1.47
C TYR A 10 24.01 3.67 -0.69
N LYS A 11 23.70 3.77 0.61
CA LYS A 11 24.40 4.61 1.57
C LYS A 11 25.11 3.77 2.60
N GLY A 12 26.25 4.26 3.07
CA GLY A 12 27.05 3.58 4.08
C GLY A 12 27.38 4.52 5.24
N SER A 13 27.25 4.04 6.48
CA SER A 13 27.70 4.80 7.66
C SER A 13 29.21 4.70 7.89
N CYS A 14 29.78 5.67 8.59
CA CYS A 14 31.16 5.63 9.08
C CYS A 14 31.17 5.94 10.58
N GLN A 15 31.64 5.00 11.39
CA GLN A 15 31.73 5.09 12.84
C GLN A 15 33.09 4.55 13.30
N VAL A 16 33.56 4.99 14.47
CA VAL A 16 34.80 4.50 15.07
C VAL A 16 34.45 3.41 16.07
N SER A 17 34.98 2.19 15.90
CA SER A 17 34.92 1.14 16.93
C SER A 17 36.12 1.30 17.86
N ILE A 18 35.85 1.64 19.13
CA ILE A 18 36.90 1.76 20.15
C ILE A 18 37.39 0.36 20.58
N GLU A 19 36.49 -0.62 20.57
CA GLU A 19 36.79 -2.00 20.97
C GLU A 19 37.73 -2.68 19.99
N ASP A 20 37.42 -2.58 18.70
CA ASP A 20 38.19 -3.21 17.61
C ASP A 20 39.32 -2.32 17.06
N GLN A 21 39.43 -1.09 17.57
CA GLN A 21 40.41 -0.08 17.13
C GLN A 21 40.39 0.21 15.62
N CYS A 22 39.22 0.05 14.97
CA CYS A 22 39.06 0.25 13.54
C CYS A 22 37.88 1.19 13.22
N LEU A 23 37.74 1.56 11.96
CA LEU A 23 36.51 2.18 11.47
C LEU A 23 35.52 1.08 11.08
N HIS A 24 34.27 1.27 11.48
CA HIS A 24 33.17 0.37 11.22
C HIS A 24 32.06 1.09 10.47
N GLY A 25 31.40 0.38 9.56
CA GLY A 25 30.25 0.89 8.84
C GLY A 25 29.26 -0.20 8.48
N ARG A 26 28.03 0.23 8.15
CA ARG A 26 26.99 -0.65 7.65
C ARG A 26 26.27 0.00 6.48
N ILE A 27 25.76 -0.83 5.58
CA ILE A 27 24.85 -0.37 4.53
C ILE A 27 23.56 0.09 5.21
N GLN A 28 23.13 1.30 4.88
CA GLN A 28 21.91 1.91 5.40
C GLN A 28 20.74 1.68 4.45
N ASP A 29 19.54 1.82 5.00
CA ASP A 29 18.28 1.78 4.26
C ASP A 29 18.01 0.44 3.54
N ILE A 30 18.50 -0.68 4.10
CA ILE A 30 18.19 -2.05 3.64
C ILE A 30 17.73 -2.92 4.83
N ASP A 31 16.89 -3.93 4.59
CA ASP A 31 16.47 -4.85 5.67
C ASP A 31 17.58 -5.84 6.07
N ASP A 32 18.53 -6.11 5.17
CA ASP A 32 19.62 -7.05 5.41
C ASP A 32 20.75 -6.35 6.19
N LEU A 33 21.30 -6.99 7.23
CA LEU A 33 22.42 -6.43 7.98
C LEU A 33 23.74 -6.74 7.26
N ILE A 34 24.31 -5.73 6.61
CA ILE A 34 25.63 -5.84 5.97
C ILE A 34 26.57 -4.80 6.55
N THR A 35 27.64 -5.31 7.18
CA THR A 35 28.68 -4.52 7.84
C THR A 35 30.00 -4.63 7.10
N TYR A 36 30.83 -3.61 7.23
CA TYR A 36 32.18 -3.54 6.67
C TYR A 36 33.08 -2.75 7.60
N GLU A 37 34.38 -2.98 7.48
CA GLU A 37 35.40 -2.40 8.34
C GLU A 37 36.64 -1.95 7.54
N GLY A 38 37.46 -1.12 8.17
CA GLY A 38 38.73 -0.67 7.61
C GLY A 38 39.54 0.15 8.60
N GLU A 39 40.86 0.19 8.44
CA GLU A 39 41.77 0.94 9.32
C GLU A 39 41.85 2.42 8.94
N SER A 40 41.48 2.75 7.70
CA SER A 40 41.44 4.12 7.18
C SER A 40 40.12 4.42 6.47
N VAL A 41 39.79 5.70 6.32
CA VAL A 41 38.57 6.12 5.60
C VAL A 41 38.57 5.63 4.15
N SER A 42 39.75 5.58 3.51
CA SER A 42 39.90 5.08 2.14
C SER A 42 39.66 3.57 2.03
N GLU A 43 40.16 2.82 3.01
CA GLU A 43 39.94 1.38 3.08
C GLU A 43 38.47 1.08 3.37
N LEU A 44 37.88 1.76 4.34
CA LEU A 44 36.46 1.64 4.67
C LEU A 44 35.55 1.93 3.48
N GLN A 45 35.89 2.95 2.66
CA GLN A 45 35.16 3.25 1.43
C GLN A 45 35.26 2.11 0.40
N THR A 46 36.43 1.47 0.31
CA THR A 46 36.65 0.33 -0.59
C THR A 46 35.87 -0.88 -0.10
N SER A 47 35.96 -1.19 1.20
CA SER A 47 35.19 -2.26 1.85
C SER A 47 33.68 -2.06 1.69
N PHE A 48 33.19 -0.81 1.76
CA PHE A 48 31.79 -0.47 1.48
C PHE A 48 31.38 -0.81 0.04
N GLN A 49 32.19 -0.45 -0.96
CA GLN A 49 31.87 -0.76 -2.37
C GLN A 49 31.84 -2.26 -2.62
N VAL A 50 32.81 -3.00 -2.06
CA VAL A 50 32.86 -4.47 -2.14
C VAL A 50 31.63 -5.08 -1.48
N ALA A 51 31.28 -4.66 -0.27
CA ALA A 51 30.10 -5.17 0.44
C ALA A 51 28.79 -4.93 -0.33
N VAL A 52 28.66 -3.78 -1.01
CA VAL A 52 27.50 -3.48 -1.87
C VAL A 52 27.48 -4.38 -3.11
N ASP A 53 28.63 -4.56 -3.79
CA ASP A 53 28.70 -5.41 -4.98
C ASP A 53 28.45 -6.89 -4.63
N GLU A 54 28.96 -7.37 -3.50
CA GLU A 54 28.70 -8.71 -2.96
C GLU A 54 27.23 -8.88 -2.58
N TYR A 55 26.61 -7.88 -1.95
CA TYR A 55 25.18 -7.89 -1.64
C TYR A 55 24.33 -8.08 -2.89
N LEU A 56 24.59 -7.27 -3.91
CA LEU A 56 23.86 -7.33 -5.18
C LEU A 56 24.06 -8.67 -5.89
N ALA A 57 25.29 -9.18 -5.91
CA ALA A 57 25.61 -10.49 -6.48
C ALA A 57 24.89 -11.62 -5.72
N HIS A 58 24.89 -11.58 -4.39
CA HIS A 58 24.23 -12.58 -3.57
C HIS A 58 22.71 -12.57 -3.78
N CYS A 59 22.08 -11.39 -3.81
CA CYS A 59 20.67 -11.22 -4.18
C CYS A 59 20.34 -11.84 -5.53
N GLN A 60 21.20 -11.63 -6.54
CA GLN A 60 21.01 -12.22 -7.87
C GLN A 60 21.10 -13.75 -7.85
N ILE A 61 22.02 -14.32 -7.08
CA ILE A 61 22.19 -15.78 -6.95
C ILE A 61 20.97 -16.43 -6.31
N ILE A 62 20.44 -15.83 -5.24
CA ILE A 62 19.29 -16.39 -4.51
C ILE A 62 17.94 -16.02 -5.13
N GLY A 63 17.93 -15.26 -6.23
CA GLY A 63 16.71 -14.80 -6.90
C GLY A 63 15.88 -13.82 -6.05
N LYS A 64 16.49 -13.14 -5.08
CA LYS A 64 15.85 -12.11 -4.26
C LYS A 64 16.07 -10.75 -4.93
N GLU A 65 15.02 -9.95 -5.09
CA GLU A 65 15.22 -8.56 -5.50
C GLU A 65 16.03 -7.84 -4.41
N PRO A 66 17.18 -7.20 -4.74
CA PRO A 66 17.92 -6.42 -3.77
C PRO A 66 17.03 -5.33 -3.20
N ASN A 67 17.09 -5.14 -1.88
CA ASN A 67 16.32 -4.09 -1.24
C ASN A 67 16.78 -2.75 -1.80
N LYS A 68 15.96 -2.16 -2.67
CA LYS A 68 16.15 -0.77 -3.04
C LYS A 68 15.93 0.02 -1.75
N PRO A 69 16.90 0.85 -1.34
CA PRO A 69 16.63 1.78 -0.28
C PRO A 69 15.42 2.60 -0.68
N TYR A 70 14.34 2.47 0.09
CA TYR A 70 13.13 3.29 -0.04
C TYR A 70 13.44 4.69 0.49
N SER A 71 14.52 5.29 -0.02
CA SER A 71 14.89 6.67 0.23
C SER A 71 14.10 7.52 -0.77
N GLY A 72 12.99 8.06 -0.30
CA GLY A 72 12.15 8.97 -1.06
C GLY A 72 11.57 10.04 -0.15
N THR A 73 11.39 11.24 -0.68
CA THR A 73 10.62 12.28 -0.01
C THR A 73 9.14 11.98 -0.15
N PHE A 74 8.49 11.67 0.98
CA PHE A 74 7.04 11.43 1.03
C PHE A 74 6.29 12.75 1.24
N ASN A 75 6.00 13.45 0.14
CA ASN A 75 5.30 14.72 0.17
C ASN A 75 3.77 14.52 0.18
N VAL A 76 3.12 14.78 1.31
CA VAL A 76 1.66 14.65 1.45
C VAL A 76 1.01 15.98 1.81
N ARG A 77 -0.12 16.29 1.17
CA ARG A 77 -0.97 17.43 1.53
C ARG A 77 -2.09 16.95 2.46
N VAL A 78 -1.98 17.28 3.73
CA VAL A 78 -2.95 16.86 4.78
C VAL A 78 -3.94 17.95 5.20
N GLY A 79 -3.78 19.18 4.69
CA GLY A 79 -4.58 20.34 5.06
C GLY A 79 -4.08 21.04 6.34
N ALA A 80 -4.41 22.33 6.49
CA ALA A 80 -3.85 23.19 7.53
C ALA A 80 -4.24 22.75 8.95
N GLU A 81 -5.50 22.40 9.17
CA GLU A 81 -6.01 22.00 10.49
C GLU A 81 -5.36 20.69 10.97
N LEU A 82 -5.30 19.68 10.11
CA LEU A 82 -4.69 18.40 10.45
C LEU A 82 -3.18 18.53 10.65
N HIS A 83 -2.51 19.33 9.81
CA HIS A 83 -1.08 19.63 10.00
C HIS A 83 -0.81 20.29 11.36
N LYS A 84 -1.64 21.27 11.74
CA LYS A 84 -1.53 21.96 13.03
C LYS A 84 -1.71 20.98 14.20
N ALA A 85 -2.76 20.16 14.17
CA ALA A 85 -3.04 19.17 15.22
C ALA A 85 -1.90 18.14 15.33
N ALA A 86 -1.43 17.59 14.21
CA ALA A 86 -0.32 16.65 14.18
C ALA A 86 0.99 17.26 14.70
N THR A 87 1.28 18.52 14.34
CA THR A 87 2.48 19.24 14.82
C THR A 87 2.44 19.48 16.32
N GLN A 88 1.26 19.83 16.85
CA GLN A 88 1.09 20.01 18.30
C GLN A 88 1.29 18.68 19.04
N GLN A 89 0.64 17.62 18.58
CA GLN A 89 0.76 16.29 19.18
C GLN A 89 2.20 15.77 19.15
N ALA A 90 2.92 15.99 18.04
CA ALA A 90 4.33 15.64 17.92
C ALA A 90 5.18 16.40 18.95
N ARG A 91 4.94 17.70 19.11
CA ARG A 91 5.67 18.54 20.08
C ARG A 91 5.43 18.10 21.52
N GLU A 92 4.19 17.81 21.89
CA GLU A 92 3.82 17.35 23.23
C GLU A 92 4.54 16.04 23.61
N ASN A 93 4.88 15.22 22.61
CA ASN A 93 5.61 13.96 22.77
C ASN A 93 7.11 14.08 22.47
N ASN A 94 7.67 15.29 22.38
CA ASN A 94 9.08 15.56 22.06
C ASN A 94 9.60 14.86 20.79
N GLN A 95 8.73 14.68 19.80
CA GLN A 95 9.07 14.03 18.53
C GLN A 95 8.91 14.98 17.34
N SER A 96 9.58 14.67 16.24
CA SER A 96 9.38 15.42 14.99
C SER A 96 8.03 15.09 14.35
N LEU A 97 7.52 15.98 13.50
CA LEU A 97 6.30 15.70 12.73
C LEU A 97 6.45 14.46 11.84
N ASN A 98 7.64 14.26 11.24
CA ASN A 98 7.92 13.09 10.43
C ASN A 98 7.86 11.80 11.25
N GLU A 99 8.39 11.83 12.47
CA GLU A 99 8.36 10.67 13.38
C GLU A 99 6.92 10.34 13.83
N PHE A 100 6.13 11.37 14.13
CA PHE A 100 4.70 11.19 14.42
C PHE A 100 3.95 10.54 13.25
N VAL A 101 4.19 11.01 12.01
CA VAL A 101 3.58 10.44 10.81
C VAL A 101 4.05 9.02 10.56
N ARG A 102 5.34 8.72 10.77
CA ARG A 102 5.91 7.36 10.67
C ARG A 102 5.19 6.40 11.60
N LEU A 103 5.03 6.76 12.88
CA LEU A 103 4.33 5.96 13.88
C LEU A 103 2.85 5.73 13.51
N ALA A 104 2.16 6.77 13.03
CA ALA A 104 0.77 6.65 12.61
C ALA A 104 0.61 5.65 11.44
N ILE A 105 1.52 5.68 10.46
CA ILE A 105 1.55 4.74 9.35
C ILE A 105 1.85 3.32 9.86
N GLU A 106 2.85 3.16 10.73
CA GLU A 106 3.22 1.88 11.33
C GLU A 106 2.05 1.23 12.09
N MET A 107 1.35 2.01 12.91
CA MET A 107 0.16 1.55 13.63
C MET A 107 -0.92 1.05 12.67
N LEU A 108 -1.22 1.82 11.62
CA LEU A 108 -2.25 1.45 10.66
C LEU A 108 -1.87 0.20 9.88
N VAL A 109 -0.64 0.11 9.38
CA VAL A 109 -0.17 -1.06 8.61
C VAL A 109 -0.21 -2.33 9.47
N ASN A 110 0.26 -2.25 10.71
CA ASN A 110 0.31 -3.41 11.60
C ASN A 110 -1.07 -3.84 12.12
N GLN A 111 -2.03 -2.93 12.19
CA GLN A 111 -3.41 -3.22 12.62
C GLN A 111 -4.37 -3.45 11.46
N TRP A 112 -3.94 -3.27 10.21
CA TRP A 112 -4.79 -3.44 9.04
C TRP A 112 -5.10 -4.93 8.82
N GLN A 113 -6.30 -5.34 9.25
CA GLN A 113 -6.81 -6.71 9.06
C GLN A 113 -7.41 -6.95 7.66
N GLY A 114 -7.27 -6.01 6.73
CA GLY A 114 -7.97 -6.06 5.44
C GLY A 114 -9.43 -5.63 5.57
N VAL A 115 -9.95 -5.00 4.53
CA VAL A 115 -11.40 -4.94 4.32
C VAL A 115 -11.72 -6.11 3.41
N GLU A 116 -12.35 -7.15 3.95
CA GLU A 116 -12.89 -8.22 3.12
C GLU A 116 -13.95 -7.59 2.21
N LYS A 117 -13.64 -7.47 0.91
CA LYS A 117 -14.64 -7.06 -0.07
C LYS A 117 -15.59 -8.23 -0.27
N THR A 118 -16.63 -8.33 0.54
CA THR A 118 -17.72 -9.27 0.31
C THR A 118 -18.65 -8.66 -0.75
N ALA A 119 -18.62 -9.22 -1.96
CA ALA A 119 -19.71 -9.00 -2.90
C ALA A 119 -20.94 -9.73 -2.36
N VAL A 120 -22.03 -9.00 -2.11
CA VAL A 120 -23.32 -9.57 -1.70
C VAL A 120 -24.28 -9.35 -2.85
N ASP A 121 -24.66 -10.43 -3.53
CA ASP A 121 -25.74 -10.38 -4.51
C ASP A 121 -27.05 -10.13 -3.75
N LEU A 122 -27.75 -9.05 -4.11
CA LEU A 122 -29.04 -8.68 -3.54
C LEU A 122 -30.13 -9.00 -4.57
N ASP A 123 -30.90 -10.05 -4.31
CA ASP A 123 -32.07 -10.39 -5.12
C ASP A 123 -33.15 -9.32 -4.93
N ILE A 124 -33.63 -8.74 -6.03
CA ILE A 124 -34.81 -7.88 -6.06
C ILE A 124 -36.04 -8.79 -6.05
N VAL A 125 -36.80 -8.82 -4.95
CA VAL A 125 -37.89 -9.80 -4.72
C VAL A 125 -39.25 -9.31 -5.26
N SER A 126 -39.31 -8.25 -6.07
CA SER A 126 -40.60 -7.80 -6.62
C SER A 126 -40.47 -7.05 -7.95
N ASP A 127 -41.00 -7.65 -9.00
CA ASP A 127 -40.99 -7.15 -10.39
C ASP A 127 -41.92 -5.96 -10.64
N ASN A 128 -42.58 -5.40 -9.61
CA ASN A 128 -43.61 -4.36 -9.79
C ASN A 128 -43.60 -3.23 -8.74
N ALA A 129 -42.49 -3.00 -8.07
CA ALA A 129 -42.38 -1.87 -7.15
C ALA A 129 -41.99 -0.57 -7.89
N PRO A 130 -42.71 0.55 -7.68
CA PRO A 130 -42.30 1.84 -8.24
C PRO A 130 -40.92 2.25 -7.66
N SER A 131 -40.12 2.94 -8.48
CA SER A 131 -38.73 3.37 -8.21
C SER A 131 -38.52 4.25 -6.97
N THR A 132 -39.56 4.46 -6.15
CA THR A 132 -39.55 5.22 -4.91
C THR A 132 -39.68 4.34 -3.65
N GLN A 133 -39.83 3.00 -3.79
CA GLN A 133 -40.04 2.08 -2.66
C GLN A 133 -39.00 0.96 -2.51
N TRP A 134 -37.75 1.20 -2.93
CA TRP A 134 -36.64 0.23 -2.86
C TRP A 134 -36.45 -0.44 -1.49
N ASN A 135 -36.68 0.32 -0.41
CA ASN A 135 -36.56 -0.18 0.97
C ASN A 135 -37.54 -1.32 1.32
N LYS A 136 -38.57 -1.56 0.49
CA LYS A 136 -39.54 -2.65 0.67
C LYS A 136 -39.28 -3.88 -0.20
N VAL A 137 -38.30 -3.81 -1.11
CA VAL A 137 -38.07 -4.84 -2.14
C VAL A 137 -36.74 -5.57 -1.94
N ILE A 138 -35.81 -4.94 -1.23
CA ILE A 138 -34.50 -5.51 -0.92
C ILE A 138 -34.58 -6.27 0.40
N ASN A 139 -34.18 -7.55 0.39
CA ASN A 139 -34.08 -8.35 1.61
C ASN A 139 -32.73 -8.08 2.32
N PHE A 140 -32.75 -7.25 3.36
CA PHE A 140 -31.56 -6.86 4.13
C PHE A 140 -31.08 -7.91 5.15
N SER A 141 -31.68 -9.10 5.21
CA SER A 141 -31.31 -10.12 6.21
C SER A 141 -29.83 -10.56 6.09
N SER A 142 -29.28 -10.54 4.88
CA SER A 142 -27.86 -10.81 4.60
C SER A 142 -26.91 -9.65 4.90
N LEU A 143 -27.43 -8.43 5.11
CA LEU A 143 -26.63 -7.20 5.25
C LEU A 143 -26.28 -6.86 6.72
N LYS A 144 -26.62 -7.72 7.68
CA LYS A 144 -26.39 -7.51 9.12
C LYS A 144 -24.89 -7.43 9.52
N LYS A 145 -23.97 -7.69 8.60
CA LYS A 145 -22.51 -7.70 8.83
C LYS A 145 -21.74 -6.52 8.21
N LEU A 146 -22.42 -5.60 7.53
CA LEU A 146 -21.76 -4.49 6.84
C LEU A 146 -21.79 -3.23 7.69
N GLU A 147 -20.61 -2.75 8.09
CA GLU A 147 -20.49 -1.48 8.83
C GLU A 147 -20.54 -0.26 7.90
N ARG A 148 -20.04 -0.36 6.67
CA ARG A 148 -20.03 0.71 5.66
C ARG A 148 -20.08 0.14 4.24
N VAL A 149 -20.88 0.77 3.37
CA VAL A 149 -20.88 0.53 1.91
C VAL A 149 -20.14 1.69 1.25
N THR A 150 -19.08 1.40 0.50
CA THR A 150 -18.25 2.43 -0.16
C THR A 150 -18.51 2.55 -1.66
N ASP A 151 -19.05 1.51 -2.29
CA ASP A 151 -19.43 1.46 -3.70
C ASP A 151 -20.54 0.41 -3.92
N PHE A 152 -21.45 0.67 -4.87
CA PHE A 152 -22.43 -0.32 -5.34
C PHE A 152 -22.66 -0.17 -6.85
N SER A 153 -22.92 -1.28 -7.54
CA SER A 153 -23.33 -1.32 -8.94
C SER A 153 -24.57 -2.19 -9.11
N VAL A 154 -25.57 -1.70 -9.84
CA VAL A 154 -26.75 -2.48 -10.21
C VAL A 154 -26.54 -2.98 -11.62
N THR A 155 -26.55 -4.29 -11.79
CA THR A 155 -26.51 -4.93 -13.11
C THR A 155 -27.88 -5.53 -13.40
N ASP A 156 -28.56 -5.02 -14.42
CA ASP A 156 -29.80 -5.61 -14.91
C ASP A 156 -29.49 -6.95 -15.58
N HIS A 157 -29.76 -8.06 -14.90
CA HIS A 157 -29.87 -9.35 -15.57
C HIS A 157 -31.23 -9.42 -16.24
N VAL A 158 -31.29 -9.05 -17.52
CA VAL A 158 -32.48 -9.29 -18.35
C VAL A 158 -32.64 -10.80 -18.49
N PHE A 159 -33.59 -11.38 -17.76
CA PHE A 159 -33.98 -12.78 -17.92
C PHE A 159 -34.61 -12.93 -19.31
N SER A 160 -33.87 -13.46 -20.28
CA SER A 160 -34.40 -13.77 -21.60
C SER A 160 -35.40 -14.91 -21.46
N THR A 161 -36.69 -14.59 -21.46
CA THR A 161 -37.74 -15.59 -21.64
C THR A 161 -37.89 -15.83 -23.14
N GLU A 162 -37.19 -16.83 -23.67
CA GLU A 162 -37.48 -17.34 -25.00
C GLU A 162 -38.80 -18.12 -25.04
N ALA A 163 -39.65 -17.66 -25.97
CA ALA A 163 -40.64 -18.38 -26.76
C ALA A 163 -41.91 -18.94 -26.10
N THR A 164 -43.06 -18.38 -26.49
CA THR A 164 -44.01 -19.15 -27.33
C THR A 164 -44.94 -18.23 -28.14
N SER A 165 -44.98 -18.54 -29.43
CA SER A 165 -45.74 -17.99 -30.56
C SER A 165 -47.18 -17.54 -30.31
N TYR A 166 -47.61 -16.45 -30.97
CA TYR A 166 -48.89 -16.43 -31.70
C TYR A 166 -48.85 -15.40 -32.85
N ASN A 167 -49.11 -15.90 -34.07
CA ASN A 167 -49.23 -15.19 -35.34
C ASN A 167 -50.48 -14.30 -35.35
N ASP A 168 -50.36 -13.06 -35.86
CA ASP A 168 -51.43 -12.47 -36.66
C ASP A 168 -50.89 -11.43 -37.65
N SER A 169 -50.65 -11.85 -38.90
CA SER A 169 -50.59 -10.95 -40.06
C SER A 169 -51.01 -11.70 -41.32
N ALA A 170 -52.29 -12.08 -41.36
CA ALA A 170 -52.95 -12.36 -42.62
C ALA A 170 -53.04 -11.05 -43.44
N LEU A 171 -52.20 -10.99 -44.46
CA LEU A 171 -52.49 -10.49 -45.81
C LEU A 171 -53.18 -9.11 -45.92
N SER A 172 -52.36 -8.08 -46.14
CA SER A 172 -52.75 -6.95 -46.98
C SER A 172 -51.54 -6.39 -47.72
N GLN A 173 -51.63 -6.45 -49.05
CA GLN A 173 -50.89 -5.68 -50.07
C GLN A 173 -49.59 -6.30 -50.63
N ALA A 174 -49.73 -6.92 -51.80
CA ALA A 174 -48.89 -6.60 -52.95
C ALA A 174 -49.73 -6.75 -54.23
N ALA A 175 -49.63 -5.73 -55.09
CA ALA A 175 -50.15 -5.65 -56.45
C ALA A 175 -49.46 -6.65 -57.40
#